data_AF-A0A2N8ZAY6-F1
#
_entry.id   AF-A0A2N8ZAY6-F1
#
_cell.length_a   1.000
_cell.length_b   1.000
_cell.length_c   1.000
_cell.angle_alpha   90.00
_cell.angle_beta   90.00
_cell.angle_gamma   90.00
#
_symmetry.space_group_name_H-M   'P 1'
#
loop_
_entity.id
_entity.type
_entity.pdbx_description
1 polymer ?
#
loop_
_entity_poly.entity_id
_entity_poly.type
_entity_poly.pdbx_seq_one_letter_code
_entity_poly.pdbx_strand_id
1 'polypeptide(L)'
;MKRKEQLKVLAANCGTTSQCPYCNNELEKVPKRKAKCKSCKKPIYPRKEPLSGDQRLYREGDLFLLEELKALADGWWHDWYEANKGVLNARKNLAQEWNVDEVNVSIADARWRESHTNLAEATEKQDWDLVYSAYESMLRQVQREKSQDKTPLEELVAGLLVTGYGRERSINGYLLEHRIGRPQYMLIDQLTTEPSEVYELVKGTNTANTYCTLLNVSLDTVINRYKDELKEDDEIRVSLEQKGTPSSTTNIASTLNVVGTPPKESKKNNAASKLPILLLILVVVIVIFMNT
;
A
#
# COMPACT_ATOMS: atom_id res chain seq x y z
N MET A 1 14.57 -13.33 -14.22
CA MET A 1 14.69 -14.78 -13.95
C MET A 1 15.53 -15.10 -12.72
N LYS A 2 16.72 -14.52 -12.52
CA LYS A 2 17.62 -14.82 -11.37
C LYS A 2 16.97 -14.75 -9.97
N ARG A 3 16.14 -13.75 -9.66
CA ARG A 3 15.48 -13.66 -8.33
C ARG A 3 14.52 -14.81 -8.05
N LYS A 4 13.72 -15.25 -9.03
CA LYS A 4 12.80 -16.39 -8.87
C LYS A 4 13.53 -17.70 -8.55
N GLU A 5 14.73 -17.88 -9.08
CA GLU A 5 15.59 -19.03 -8.74
C GLU A 5 16.16 -18.90 -7.33
N GLN A 6 16.64 -17.70 -6.96
CA GLN A 6 17.07 -17.42 -5.58
C GLN A 6 15.95 -17.68 -4.57
N LEU A 7 14.70 -17.35 -4.90
CA LEU A 7 13.55 -17.60 -4.04
C LEU A 7 13.33 -19.08 -3.75
N LYS A 8 13.54 -19.97 -4.72
CA LYS A 8 13.44 -21.42 -4.48
C LYS A 8 14.50 -21.89 -3.49
N VAL A 9 15.72 -21.37 -3.60
CA VAL A 9 16.82 -21.68 -2.66
C VAL A 9 16.52 -21.11 -1.28
N LEU A 10 16.06 -19.86 -1.20
CA LEU A 10 15.68 -19.21 0.05
C LEU A 10 14.52 -19.93 0.73
N ALA A 11 13.50 -20.36 -0.01
CA ALA A 11 12.37 -21.14 0.50
C ALA A 11 12.81 -22.47 1.11
N ALA A 12 13.76 -23.16 0.49
CA ALA A 12 14.30 -24.41 1.02
C ALA A 12 15.01 -24.21 2.37
N ASN A 13 15.74 -23.10 2.52
CA ASN A 13 16.60 -22.83 3.67
C ASN A 13 15.93 -21.98 4.76
N CYS A 14 14.73 -21.45 4.54
CA CYS A 14 14.06 -20.57 5.50
C CYS A 14 13.09 -21.33 6.42
N GLY A 15 13.06 -20.87 7.66
CA GLY A 15 12.25 -21.45 8.74
C GLY A 15 12.77 -22.81 9.22
N THR A 16 12.13 -23.32 10.27
CA THR A 16 12.46 -24.59 10.92
C THR A 16 11.19 -25.38 11.22
N THR A 17 11.25 -26.71 11.31
CA THR A 17 10.04 -27.55 11.49
C THR A 17 9.67 -27.79 12.96
N SER A 18 10.67 -27.99 13.83
CA SER A 18 10.47 -28.34 15.25
C SER A 18 11.32 -27.53 16.23
N GLN A 19 12.24 -26.70 15.74
CA GLN A 19 13.18 -25.94 16.57
C GLN A 19 12.85 -24.45 16.57
N CYS A 20 13.37 -23.70 17.54
CA CYS A 20 13.29 -22.25 17.51
C CYS A 20 14.23 -21.70 16.43
N PRO A 21 13.76 -20.88 15.47
CA PRO A 21 14.60 -20.35 14.38
C PRO A 21 15.62 -19.29 14.83
N TYR A 22 15.69 -18.98 16.13
CA TYR A 22 16.65 -18.02 16.70
C TYR A 22 17.74 -18.67 17.56
N CYS A 23 17.43 -19.78 18.24
CA CYS A 23 18.35 -20.40 19.21
C CYS A 23 18.45 -21.91 19.06
N ASN A 24 17.79 -22.49 18.04
CA ASN A 24 17.75 -23.92 17.73
C ASN A 24 17.24 -24.83 18.85
N ASN A 25 16.76 -24.28 19.97
CA ASN A 25 16.14 -25.06 21.03
C ASN A 25 14.92 -25.80 20.50
N GLU A 26 14.87 -27.10 20.74
CA GLU A 26 13.76 -27.95 20.36
C GLU A 26 12.47 -27.53 21.10
N LEU A 27 11.36 -27.51 20.37
CA LEU A 27 10.08 -27.16 20.94
C LEU A 27 9.32 -28.44 21.29
N GLU A 28 9.00 -28.58 22.58
CA GLU A 28 8.13 -29.62 23.11
C GLU A 28 6.82 -29.77 22.30
N LYS A 29 6.30 -28.64 21.80
CA LYS A 29 5.17 -28.61 20.88
C LYS A 29 5.26 -27.42 19.93
N VAL A 30 5.10 -27.68 18.63
CA VAL A 30 5.02 -26.64 17.60
C VAL A 30 3.77 -25.78 17.84
N PRO A 31 3.90 -24.46 18.03
CA PRO A 31 2.76 -23.60 18.28
C PRO A 31 1.88 -23.45 17.04
N LYS A 32 0.55 -23.34 17.25
CA LYS A 32 -0.41 -23.07 16.16
C LYS A 32 -0.56 -21.59 15.80
N ARG A 33 -0.13 -20.70 16.70
CA ARG A 33 -0.23 -19.23 16.59
C ARG A 33 1.09 -18.59 17.01
N LYS A 34 1.27 -17.29 16.74
CA LYS A 34 2.43 -16.52 17.22
C LYS A 34 2.66 -16.81 18.71
N ALA A 35 3.88 -17.22 19.06
CA ALA A 35 4.27 -17.58 20.42
C ALA A 35 5.66 -17.01 20.74
N LYS A 36 6.07 -17.00 22.01
CA LYS A 36 7.45 -16.70 22.40
C LYS A 36 8.19 -18.00 22.68
N CYS A 37 9.45 -18.11 22.22
CA CYS A 37 10.29 -19.25 22.57
C CYS A 37 10.50 -19.30 24.10
N LYS A 38 10.36 -20.47 24.72
CA LYS A 38 10.58 -20.62 26.17
C LYS A 38 12.04 -20.35 26.56
N SER A 39 13.00 -20.64 25.68
CA SER A 39 14.44 -20.43 25.89
C SER A 39 14.85 -18.98 25.64
N CYS A 40 14.86 -18.52 24.38
CA CYS A 40 15.38 -17.18 24.04
C CYS A 40 14.36 -16.02 24.14
N LYS A 41 13.09 -16.30 24.51
CA LYS A 41 11.98 -15.34 24.63
C LYS A 41 11.60 -14.57 23.35
N LYS A 42 12.31 -14.78 22.23
CA LYS A 42 11.99 -14.16 20.93
C LYS A 42 10.67 -14.70 20.36
N PRO A 43 9.89 -13.86 19.64
CA PRO A 43 8.65 -14.28 19.02
C PRO A 43 8.91 -15.21 17.83
N ILE A 44 8.18 -16.33 17.75
CA ILE A 44 8.24 -17.31 16.67
C ILE A 44 6.90 -17.33 15.93
N TYR A 45 6.97 -17.43 14.61
CA TYR A 45 5.83 -17.29 13.71
C TYR A 45 5.56 -18.59 12.95
N PRO A 46 4.57 -19.41 13.37
CA PRO A 46 4.15 -20.58 12.60
C PRO A 46 3.38 -20.16 11.35
N ARG A 47 3.85 -20.61 10.18
CA ARG A 47 3.26 -20.35 8.86
C ARG A 47 3.46 -21.56 7.95
N LYS A 48 2.60 -21.66 6.93
CA LYS A 48 2.87 -22.55 5.79
C LYS A 48 3.89 -21.88 4.88
N GLU A 49 4.90 -22.62 4.46
CA GLU A 49 5.80 -22.19 3.39
C GLU A 49 5.01 -22.14 2.07
N PRO A 50 4.97 -20.99 1.35
CA PRO A 50 4.06 -20.82 0.22
C PRO A 50 4.26 -21.78 -0.95
N LEU A 51 5.46 -22.28 -1.21
CA LEU A 51 5.75 -23.13 -2.36
C LEU A 51 5.49 -24.63 -2.11
N SER A 52 5.89 -25.12 -0.93
CA SER A 52 5.77 -26.53 -0.51
C SER A 52 4.50 -26.82 0.30
N GLY A 53 3.94 -25.82 0.97
CA GLY A 53 2.79 -25.96 1.87
C GLY A 53 3.15 -26.48 3.27
N ASP A 54 4.42 -26.77 3.53
CA ASP A 54 4.91 -27.31 4.80
C ASP A 54 4.73 -26.31 5.94
N GLN A 55 4.34 -26.80 7.12
CA GLN A 55 4.31 -25.97 8.33
C GLN A 55 5.74 -25.76 8.85
N ARG A 56 6.13 -24.48 8.96
CA ARG A 56 7.44 -24.07 9.46
C ARG A 56 7.33 -22.90 10.43
N LEU A 57 8.40 -22.70 11.18
CA LEU A 57 8.58 -21.68 12.20
C LEU A 57 9.58 -20.65 11.71
N TYR A 58 9.14 -19.40 11.66
CA TYR A 58 9.88 -18.28 11.09
C TYR A 58 10.26 -17.23 12.12
N ARG A 59 11.32 -16.49 11.81
CA ARG A 59 11.66 -15.24 12.49
C ARG A 59 10.79 -14.12 11.93
N GLU A 60 10.68 -13.04 12.69
CA GLU A 60 10.04 -11.80 12.24
C GLU A 60 10.64 -11.27 10.93
N GLY A 61 11.97 -11.31 10.82
CA GLY A 61 12.69 -10.88 9.62
C GLY A 61 12.44 -11.72 8.37
N ASP A 62 11.94 -12.95 8.53
CA ASP A 62 11.62 -13.84 7.41
C ASP A 62 10.22 -13.56 6.84
N LEU A 63 9.37 -12.78 7.53
CA LEU A 63 7.97 -12.58 7.14
C LEU A 63 7.85 -11.88 5.78
N PHE A 64 8.74 -10.95 5.47
CA PHE A 64 8.75 -10.26 4.18
C PHE A 64 9.14 -11.19 3.02
N LEU A 65 10.07 -12.12 3.25
CA LEU A 65 10.39 -13.17 2.29
C LEU A 65 9.16 -14.08 2.05
N LEU A 66 8.38 -14.38 3.09
CA LEU A 66 7.15 -15.17 2.92
C LEU A 66 6.10 -14.45 2.07
N GLU A 67 6.00 -13.13 2.17
CA GLU A 67 5.12 -12.33 1.30
C GLU A 67 5.57 -12.43 -0.17
N GLU A 68 6.88 -12.34 -0.44
CA GLU A 68 7.43 -12.53 -1.78
C GLU A 68 7.18 -13.94 -2.33
N LEU A 69 7.41 -14.96 -1.51
CA LEU A 69 7.15 -16.36 -1.86
C LEU A 69 5.66 -16.61 -2.11
N LYS A 70 4.78 -15.97 -1.34
CA LYS A 70 3.33 -16.03 -1.57
C LYS A 70 2.95 -15.37 -2.89
N ALA A 71 3.47 -14.19 -3.20
CA ALA A 71 3.25 -13.54 -4.48
C ALA A 71 3.73 -14.41 -5.67
N LEU A 72 4.82 -15.14 -5.48
CA LEU A 72 5.31 -16.14 -6.44
C LEU A 72 4.36 -17.32 -6.60
N ALA A 73 3.88 -17.90 -5.50
CA ALA A 73 2.95 -19.03 -5.52
C ALA A 73 1.61 -18.66 -6.16
N ASP A 74 1.11 -17.45 -5.90
CA ASP A 74 -0.20 -16.97 -6.33
C ASP A 74 -0.17 -16.31 -7.74
N GLY A 75 1.00 -16.18 -8.37
CA GLY A 75 1.12 -15.73 -9.76
C GLY A 75 1.21 -14.21 -10.00
N TRP A 76 1.22 -13.39 -8.95
CA TRP A 76 1.29 -11.91 -9.03
C TRP A 76 2.65 -11.35 -8.59
N TRP A 77 3.70 -12.18 -8.64
CA TRP A 77 5.07 -11.81 -8.22
C TRP A 77 5.65 -10.60 -8.94
N HIS A 78 5.32 -10.38 -10.22
CA HIS A 78 5.89 -9.25 -10.96
C HIS A 78 5.49 -7.92 -10.33
N ASP A 79 4.19 -7.73 -10.08
CA ASP A 79 3.66 -6.52 -9.45
C ASP A 79 4.20 -6.35 -8.04
N TRP A 80 4.28 -7.45 -7.26
CA TRP A 80 4.90 -7.42 -5.94
C TRP A 80 6.36 -6.98 -6.00
N TYR A 81 7.13 -7.55 -6.94
CA TYR A 81 8.56 -7.26 -7.06
C TYR A 81 8.80 -5.83 -7.52
N GLU A 82 8.06 -5.33 -8.51
CA GLU A 82 8.19 -3.94 -8.95
C GLU A 82 7.84 -2.95 -7.83
N ALA A 83 6.83 -3.27 -7.00
CA ALA A 83 6.47 -2.46 -5.85
C ALA A 83 7.44 -2.55 -4.65
N ASN A 84 8.30 -3.58 -4.58
CA ASN A 84 9.16 -3.84 -3.40
C ASN A 84 10.66 -3.93 -3.72
N LYS A 85 11.07 -3.80 -4.99
CA LYS A 85 12.49 -3.91 -5.39
C LYS A 85 13.37 -2.86 -4.71
N GLY A 86 12.85 -1.66 -4.46
CA GLY A 86 13.57 -0.60 -3.74
C GLY A 86 13.80 -1.00 -2.29
N VAL A 87 12.76 -1.46 -1.59
CA VAL A 87 12.87 -2.06 -0.24
C VAL A 87 13.89 -3.20 -0.19
N LEU A 88 13.86 -4.13 -1.15
CA LEU A 88 14.82 -5.26 -1.20
C LEU A 88 16.26 -4.77 -1.35
N ASN A 89 16.51 -3.81 -2.25
CA ASN A 89 17.83 -3.23 -2.44
C ASN A 89 18.28 -2.46 -1.19
N ALA A 90 17.41 -1.66 -0.60
CA ALA A 90 17.68 -0.92 0.63
C ALA A 90 18.04 -1.86 1.78
N ARG A 91 17.29 -2.95 1.94
CA ARG A 91 17.55 -3.96 2.97
C ARG A 91 18.94 -4.60 2.81
N LYS A 92 19.31 -4.96 1.58
CA LYS A 92 20.63 -5.52 1.27
C LYS A 92 21.76 -4.52 1.56
N ASN A 93 21.58 -3.25 1.18
CA ASN A 93 22.57 -2.21 1.41
C ASN A 93 22.76 -1.95 2.90
N LEU A 94 21.66 -1.82 3.66
CA LEU A 94 21.70 -1.64 5.11
C LEU A 94 22.35 -2.83 5.82
N ALA A 95 22.09 -4.06 5.37
CA ALA A 95 22.72 -5.26 5.93
C ALA A 95 24.25 -5.20 5.80
N GLN A 96 24.73 -4.77 4.63
CA GLN A 96 26.16 -4.57 4.37
C GLN A 96 26.73 -3.41 5.21
N GLU A 97 26.04 -2.26 5.26
CA GLU A 97 26.47 -1.09 6.04
C GLU A 97 26.56 -1.37 7.54
N TRP A 98 25.62 -2.15 8.07
CA TRP A 98 25.55 -2.48 9.50
C TRP A 98 26.31 -3.74 9.89
N ASN A 99 26.87 -4.46 8.90
CA ASN A 99 27.55 -5.74 9.08
C ASN A 99 26.67 -6.77 9.83
N VAL A 100 25.43 -6.94 9.37
CA VAL A 100 24.45 -7.89 9.91
C VAL A 100 23.83 -8.71 8.78
N ASP A 101 23.24 -9.86 9.10
CA ASP A 101 22.44 -10.60 8.12
C ASP A 101 21.24 -9.77 7.65
N GLU A 102 20.89 -9.88 6.36
CA GLU A 102 19.75 -9.18 5.74
C GLU A 102 18.44 -9.38 6.50
N VAL A 103 18.23 -10.59 7.01
CA VAL A 103 17.05 -10.97 7.81
C VAL A 103 16.94 -10.19 9.13
N ASN A 104 18.05 -9.65 9.65
CA ASN A 104 18.06 -8.85 10.87
C ASN A 104 17.82 -7.36 10.61
N VAL A 105 17.87 -6.91 9.35
CA VAL A 105 17.44 -5.56 8.96
C VAL A 105 15.92 -5.49 8.97
N SER A 106 15.38 -4.50 9.68
CA SER A 106 13.94 -4.31 9.76
C SER A 106 13.37 -3.81 8.43
N ILE A 107 12.14 -4.19 8.11
CA ILE A 107 11.46 -3.69 6.91
C ILE A 107 11.12 -2.20 7.04
N ALA A 108 10.91 -1.73 8.27
CA ALA A 108 10.70 -0.31 8.55
C ALA A 108 11.92 0.52 8.12
N ASP A 109 13.12 0.11 8.54
CA ASP A 109 14.36 0.81 8.16
C ASP A 109 14.63 0.75 6.65
N ALA A 110 14.34 -0.41 6.04
CA ALA A 110 14.49 -0.57 4.59
C ALA A 110 13.52 0.34 3.79
N ARG A 111 12.25 0.45 4.23
CA ARG A 111 11.26 1.38 3.64
C ARG A 111 11.64 2.83 3.86
N TRP A 112 12.17 3.16 5.03
CA TRP A 112 12.68 4.49 5.33
C TRP A 112 13.83 4.87 4.38
N ARG A 113 14.80 3.96 4.22
CA ARG A 113 15.92 4.13 3.29
C ARG A 113 15.45 4.27 1.85
N GLU A 114 14.54 3.42 1.39
CA GLU A 114 13.93 3.52 0.05
C GLU A 114 13.25 4.88 -0.14
N SER A 115 12.47 5.36 0.84
CA SER A 115 11.78 6.65 0.75
C SER A 115 12.76 7.81 0.62
N HIS A 116 13.88 7.78 1.36
CA HIS A 116 14.94 8.78 1.21
C HIS A 116 15.64 8.72 -0.15
N THR A 117 15.91 7.52 -0.67
CA THR A 117 16.48 7.36 -2.02
C THR A 117 15.51 7.92 -3.07
N ASN A 118 14.23 7.58 -2.98
CA ASN A 118 13.19 8.11 -3.86
C ASN A 118 13.10 9.63 -3.77
N LEU A 119 13.13 10.21 -2.56
CA LEU A 119 13.12 11.66 -2.38
C LEU A 119 14.30 12.32 -3.11
N ALA A 120 15.52 11.81 -2.92
CA ALA A 120 16.72 12.39 -3.52
C ALA A 120 16.65 12.32 -5.05
N GLU A 121 16.39 11.13 -5.61
CA GLU A 121 16.34 10.92 -7.06
C GLU A 121 15.16 11.67 -7.72
N ALA A 122 13.99 11.68 -7.08
CA ALA A 122 12.82 12.35 -7.62
C ALA A 122 12.96 13.86 -7.56
N THR A 123 13.57 14.41 -6.50
CA THR A 123 13.84 15.85 -6.39
C THR A 123 14.81 16.30 -7.48
N GLU A 124 15.87 15.53 -7.74
CA GLU A 124 16.81 15.82 -8.84
C GLU A 124 16.11 15.82 -10.22
N LYS A 125 15.19 14.88 -10.43
CA LYS A 125 14.41 14.75 -11.67
C LYS A 125 13.20 15.69 -11.73
N GLN A 126 12.91 16.43 -10.67
CA GLN A 126 11.68 17.22 -10.51
C GLN A 126 10.39 16.40 -10.70
N ASP A 127 10.42 15.11 -10.33
CA ASP A 127 9.25 14.24 -10.31
C ASP A 127 8.45 14.49 -9.02
N TRP A 128 7.62 15.54 -9.03
CA TRP A 128 6.88 15.99 -7.86
C TRP A 128 5.85 14.97 -7.36
N ASP A 129 5.33 14.12 -8.24
CA ASP A 129 4.45 13.01 -7.85
C ASP A 129 5.19 11.98 -6.99
N LEU A 130 6.42 11.62 -7.38
CA LEU A 130 7.23 10.68 -6.62
C LEU A 130 7.81 11.30 -5.33
N VAL A 131 8.24 12.58 -5.37
CA VAL A 131 8.66 13.31 -4.16
C VAL A 131 7.53 13.32 -3.14
N TYR A 132 6.33 13.70 -3.58
CA TYR A 132 5.14 13.71 -2.74
C TYR A 132 4.84 12.33 -2.16
N SER A 133 4.85 11.30 -3.01
CA SER A 133 4.52 9.92 -2.58
C SER A 133 5.52 9.39 -1.55
N ALA A 134 6.78 9.82 -1.63
CA ALA A 134 7.79 9.48 -0.64
C ALA A 134 7.55 10.20 0.70
N TYR A 135 7.23 11.50 0.71
CA TYR A 135 6.81 12.21 1.93
C TYR A 135 5.56 11.59 2.57
N GLU A 136 4.56 11.24 1.76
CA GLU A 136 3.35 10.55 2.23
C GLU A 136 3.71 9.22 2.92
N SER A 137 4.59 8.43 2.30
CA SER A 137 5.03 7.14 2.82
C SER A 137 5.78 7.27 4.14
N MET A 138 6.67 8.25 4.25
CA MET A 138 7.42 8.55 5.47
C MET A 138 6.49 9.01 6.59
N LEU A 139 5.55 9.91 6.31
CA LEU A 139 4.59 10.38 7.32
C LEU A 139 3.73 9.24 7.85
N ARG A 140 3.20 8.37 6.98
CA ARG A 140 2.45 7.17 7.37
C ARG A 140 3.29 6.19 8.19
N GLN A 141 4.59 6.12 7.96
CA GLN A 141 5.48 5.28 8.76
C GLN A 141 5.62 5.83 10.18
N VAL A 142 5.94 7.12 10.32
CA VAL A 142 6.05 7.81 11.63
C VAL A 142 4.78 7.64 12.46
N GLN A 143 3.61 7.84 11.83
CA GLN A 143 2.32 7.66 12.49
C GLN A 143 2.10 6.22 12.99
N ARG A 144 2.44 5.21 12.19
CA ARG A 144 2.29 3.79 12.56
C ARG A 144 3.19 3.39 13.71
N GLU A 145 4.42 3.92 13.73
CA GLU A 145 5.41 3.63 14.75
C GLU A 145 5.10 4.35 16.07
N LYS A 146 4.22 5.36 16.04
CA LYS A 146 3.98 6.28 17.16
C LYS A 146 5.30 6.80 17.72
N SER A 147 6.25 7.07 16.83
CA SER A 147 7.61 7.43 17.21
C SER A 147 7.55 8.60 18.19
N GLN A 148 7.95 8.35 19.44
CA GLN A 148 8.20 9.41 20.41
C GLN A 148 9.55 10.09 20.14
N ASP A 149 10.38 9.46 19.30
CA ASP A 149 11.66 9.98 18.88
C ASP A 149 11.49 10.97 17.72
N LYS A 150 12.38 11.97 17.75
CA LYS A 150 12.48 13.22 16.98
C LYS A 150 12.55 13.05 15.45
N THR A 151 11.64 12.31 14.84
CA THR A 151 11.42 12.48 13.40
C THR A 151 10.87 13.89 13.21
N PRO A 152 11.47 14.73 12.35
CA PRO A 152 11.05 16.12 12.21
C PRO A 152 9.71 16.14 11.47
N LEU A 153 8.63 15.95 12.23
CA LEU A 153 7.26 15.87 11.73
C LEU A 153 6.93 17.12 10.93
N GLU A 154 7.39 18.27 11.40
CA GLU A 154 7.33 19.56 10.72
C GLU A 154 7.95 19.52 9.31
N GLU A 155 9.12 18.89 9.13
CA GLU A 155 9.79 18.77 7.83
C GLU A 155 9.02 17.82 6.90
N LEU A 156 8.46 16.73 7.43
CA LEU A 156 7.65 15.81 6.63
C LEU A 156 6.32 16.42 6.20
N VAL A 157 5.66 17.14 7.09
CA VAL A 157 4.41 17.85 6.79
C VAL A 157 4.68 18.97 5.79
N ALA A 158 5.76 19.72 5.95
CA ALA A 158 6.20 20.73 4.97
C ALA A 158 6.42 20.13 3.59
N GLY A 159 7.13 18.99 3.51
CA GLY A 159 7.38 18.28 2.27
C GLY A 159 6.11 17.81 1.59
N LEU A 160 5.20 17.17 2.34
CA LEU A 160 3.91 16.72 1.83
C LEU A 160 3.06 17.89 1.31
N LEU A 161 3.00 18.99 2.07
CA LEU A 161 2.18 20.16 1.75
C LEU A 161 2.70 20.89 0.50
N VAL A 162 3.98 21.26 0.50
CA VAL A 162 4.56 22.09 -0.56
C VAL A 162 4.69 21.30 -1.87
N THR A 163 5.14 20.04 -1.81
CA THR A 163 5.27 19.23 -3.03
C THR A 163 3.91 18.83 -3.58
N GLY A 164 2.88 18.72 -2.74
CA GLY A 164 1.49 18.53 -3.15
C GLY A 164 0.96 19.65 -4.03
N TYR A 165 1.37 20.90 -3.76
CA TYR A 165 1.04 22.05 -4.62
C TYR A 165 1.72 21.95 -6.01
N GLY A 166 2.92 21.38 -6.08
CA GLY A 166 3.67 21.23 -7.34
C GLY A 166 3.14 20.13 -8.28
N ARG A 167 2.11 19.38 -7.88
CA ARG A 167 1.61 18.24 -8.64
C ARG A 167 0.63 18.64 -9.73
N GLU A 168 0.76 17.99 -10.88
CA GLU A 168 -0.24 17.98 -11.93
C GLU A 168 -1.07 16.69 -11.81
N ARG A 169 -2.27 16.78 -11.21
CA ARG A 169 -3.18 15.63 -11.14
C ARG A 169 -4.18 15.69 -12.28
N SER A 170 -4.36 14.60 -13.03
CA SER A 170 -5.51 14.46 -13.95
C SER A 170 -6.46 13.39 -13.44
N ILE A 171 -7.74 13.72 -13.29
CA ILE A 171 -8.80 12.76 -12.94
C ILE A 171 -9.83 12.79 -14.05
N ASN A 172 -10.03 11.66 -14.74
CA ASN A 172 -10.99 11.53 -15.84
C ASN A 172 -10.82 12.61 -16.94
N GLY A 173 -9.58 13.05 -17.19
CA GLY A 173 -9.26 14.10 -18.17
C GLY A 173 -9.37 15.53 -17.64
N TYR A 174 -9.80 15.73 -16.38
CA TYR A 174 -9.77 17.05 -15.73
C TYR A 174 -8.45 17.24 -15.01
N LEU A 175 -7.70 18.26 -15.46
CA LEU A 175 -6.49 18.70 -14.78
C LEU A 175 -6.86 19.44 -13.49
N LEU A 176 -6.32 18.97 -12.38
CA LEU A 176 -6.43 19.49 -11.02
C LEU A 176 -5.07 20.07 -10.66
N GLU A 177 -4.78 21.22 -11.25
CA GLU A 177 -3.55 21.96 -10.96
C GLU A 177 -3.53 22.41 -9.50
N HIS A 178 -2.36 22.32 -8.87
CA HIS A 178 -2.10 22.89 -7.55
C HIS A 178 -3.03 22.37 -6.45
N ARG A 179 -3.36 21.08 -6.50
CA ARG A 179 -4.14 20.40 -5.47
C ARG A 179 -3.33 19.38 -4.68
N ILE A 180 -3.25 19.57 -3.36
CA ILE A 180 -2.55 18.61 -2.48
C ILE A 180 -3.42 17.34 -2.29
N GLY A 181 -4.76 17.46 -2.28
CA GLY A 181 -5.72 16.35 -2.42
C GLY A 181 -6.31 15.72 -1.13
N ARG A 182 -7.58 15.30 -1.21
CA ARG A 182 -8.44 14.81 -0.10
C ARG A 182 -7.83 13.71 0.80
N PRO A 183 -7.29 12.59 0.27
CA PRO A 183 -6.72 11.54 1.12
C PRO A 183 -5.50 11.98 1.95
N GLN A 184 -4.93 13.15 1.66
CA GLN A 184 -3.63 13.56 2.16
C GLN A 184 -3.66 14.76 3.11
N TYR A 185 -4.68 15.63 3.04
CA TYR A 185 -4.99 16.50 4.18
C TYR A 185 -5.44 15.70 5.38
N MET A 186 -6.16 14.59 5.20
CA MET A 186 -6.54 13.71 6.32
C MET A 186 -5.34 13.19 7.12
N LEU A 187 -4.14 13.11 6.52
CA LEU A 187 -2.92 12.77 7.25
C LEU A 187 -2.42 13.93 8.11
N ILE A 188 -2.61 15.17 7.65
CA ILE A 188 -2.31 16.41 8.38
C ILE A 188 -3.41 16.69 9.43
N ASP A 189 -4.68 16.46 9.11
CA ASP A 189 -5.85 16.60 9.98
C ASP A 189 -5.79 15.65 11.20
N GLN A 190 -5.11 14.52 11.06
CA GLN A 190 -4.79 13.65 12.20
C GLN A 190 -3.84 14.32 13.22
N LEU A 191 -3.09 15.34 12.80
CA LEU A 191 -2.23 16.16 13.64
C LEU A 191 -2.99 17.39 14.14
N THR A 192 -3.61 18.14 13.22
CA THR A 192 -4.44 19.32 13.51
C THR A 192 -5.34 19.66 12.33
N THR A 193 -6.56 20.14 12.62
CA THR A 193 -7.49 20.68 11.62
C THR A 193 -7.39 22.20 11.47
N GLU A 194 -6.57 22.87 12.28
CA GLU A 194 -6.44 24.32 12.27
C GLU A 194 -5.37 24.78 11.27
N PRO A 195 -5.72 25.46 10.17
CA PRO A 195 -4.74 25.82 9.13
C PRO A 195 -3.62 26.73 9.64
N SER A 196 -3.93 27.56 10.64
CA SER A 196 -2.95 28.42 11.31
C SER A 196 -1.91 27.59 12.06
N GLU A 197 -2.31 26.49 12.71
CA GLU A 197 -1.37 25.58 13.37
C GLU A 197 -0.48 24.87 12.35
N VAL A 198 -1.03 24.48 11.19
CA VAL A 198 -0.23 23.91 10.09
C VAL A 198 0.79 24.92 9.57
N TYR A 199 0.39 26.19 9.40
CA TYR A 199 1.32 27.26 9.00
C TYR A 199 2.45 27.43 10.01
N GLU A 200 2.10 27.56 11.30
CA GLU A 200 3.08 27.68 12.38
C GLU A 200 4.02 26.47 12.46
N LEU A 201 3.51 25.27 12.17
CA LEU A 201 4.29 24.04 12.16
C LEU A 201 5.35 24.04 11.05
N VAL A 202 5.02 24.54 9.85
CA VAL A 202 5.91 24.41 8.67
C VAL A 202 6.72 25.67 8.37
N LYS A 203 6.31 26.84 8.88
CA LYS A 203 7.01 28.11 8.63
C LYS A 203 8.41 28.05 9.26
N GLY A 204 9.44 28.14 8.44
CA GLY A 204 10.84 28.05 8.89
C GLY A 204 11.47 26.66 8.79
N THR A 205 10.75 25.64 8.32
CA THR A 205 11.36 24.36 7.95
C THR A 205 12.27 24.51 6.73
N ASN A 206 13.35 23.74 6.68
CA ASN A 206 14.25 23.74 5.52
C ASN A 206 13.56 23.17 4.29
N THR A 207 12.71 22.16 4.49
CA THR A 207 11.92 21.52 3.44
C THR A 207 10.97 22.51 2.79
N ALA A 208 10.20 23.29 3.56
CA ALA A 208 9.31 24.30 2.97
C ALA A 208 10.10 25.31 2.14
N ASN A 209 11.18 25.87 2.70
CA ASN A 209 12.03 26.84 1.99
C ASN A 209 12.59 26.27 0.68
N THR A 210 13.09 25.04 0.72
CA THR A 210 13.71 24.37 -0.44
C THR A 210 12.67 24.13 -1.53
N TYR A 211 11.55 23.49 -1.22
CA TYR A 211 10.56 23.16 -2.26
C TYR A 211 9.78 24.37 -2.75
N CYS A 212 9.52 25.38 -1.91
CA CYS A 212 8.95 26.65 -2.35
C CYS A 212 9.88 27.33 -3.39
N THR A 213 11.19 27.28 -3.15
CA THR A 213 12.18 27.81 -4.11
C THR A 213 12.19 26.99 -5.41
N LEU A 214 12.22 25.66 -5.32
CA LEU A 214 12.22 24.78 -6.49
C LEU A 214 10.96 24.91 -7.35
N LEU A 215 9.80 25.09 -6.72
CA LEU A 215 8.51 25.24 -7.38
C LEU A 215 8.18 26.70 -7.75
N ASN A 216 9.04 27.66 -7.39
CA ASN A 216 8.82 29.08 -7.58
C ASN A 216 7.46 29.57 -7.02
N VAL A 217 7.13 29.16 -5.79
CA VAL A 217 5.87 29.48 -5.11
C VAL A 217 6.14 29.95 -3.67
N SER A 218 5.37 30.91 -3.18
CA SER A 218 5.46 31.32 -1.77
C SER A 218 4.75 30.32 -0.84
N LEU A 219 5.24 30.16 0.39
CA LEU A 219 4.56 29.33 1.39
C LEU A 219 3.14 29.83 1.67
N ASP A 220 2.93 31.15 1.69
CA ASP A 220 1.60 31.75 1.89
C ASP A 220 0.62 31.35 0.78
N THR A 221 1.09 31.26 -0.46
CA THR A 221 0.27 30.77 -1.60
C THR A 221 -0.14 29.31 -1.38
N VAL A 222 0.80 28.44 -0.99
CA VAL A 222 0.51 27.03 -0.70
C VAL A 222 -0.51 26.89 0.42
N ILE A 223 -0.36 27.69 1.48
CA ILE A 223 -1.21 27.65 2.67
C ILE A 223 -2.60 28.20 2.41
N ASN A 224 -2.73 29.26 1.61
CA ASN A 224 -4.03 29.76 1.17
C ASN A 224 -4.75 28.70 0.32
N ARG A 225 -4.04 28.01 -0.56
CA ARG A 225 -4.62 26.90 -1.31
C ARG A 225 -5.09 25.76 -0.41
N TYR A 226 -4.30 25.41 0.61
CA TYR A 226 -4.71 24.42 1.60
C TYR A 226 -6.00 24.83 2.34
N LYS A 227 -6.11 26.09 2.77
CA LYS A 227 -7.32 26.63 3.39
C LYS A 227 -8.53 26.55 2.47
N ASP A 228 -8.37 26.89 1.20
CA ASP A 228 -9.44 26.81 0.21
C ASP A 228 -9.92 25.35 0.06
N GLU A 229 -9.02 24.37 0.06
CA GLU A 229 -9.40 22.97 -0.05
C GLU A 229 -10.12 22.43 1.18
N LEU A 230 -9.76 22.87 2.39
CA LEU A 230 -10.52 22.54 3.60
C LEU A 230 -11.95 23.11 3.55
N LYS A 231 -12.10 24.33 3.04
CA LYS A 231 -13.42 24.95 2.85
C LYS A 231 -14.25 24.21 1.80
N GLU A 232 -13.66 23.89 0.65
CA GLU A 232 -14.29 23.07 -0.39
C GLU A 232 -14.77 21.72 0.19
N ASP A 233 -13.98 21.11 1.07
CA ASP A 233 -14.32 19.84 1.74
C ASP A 233 -15.54 19.96 2.66
N ASP A 234 -15.54 20.98 3.52
CA ASP A 234 -16.63 21.26 4.44
C ASP A 234 -17.94 21.53 3.69
N GLU A 235 -17.88 22.27 2.58
CA GLU A 235 -19.04 22.52 1.71
C GLU A 235 -19.60 21.22 1.09
N ILE A 236 -18.72 20.32 0.63
CA ILE A 236 -19.12 19.00 0.13
C ILE A 236 -19.76 18.18 1.25
N ARG A 237 -19.18 18.16 2.46
CA ARG A 237 -19.71 17.43 3.62
C ARG A 237 -21.12 17.93 3.98
N VAL A 238 -21.29 19.24 4.12
CA VAL A 238 -22.59 19.86 4.40
C VAL A 238 -23.63 19.53 3.31
N SER A 239 -23.24 19.57 2.03
CA SER A 239 -24.13 19.20 0.91
C SER A 239 -24.59 17.75 0.96
N LEU A 240 -23.71 16.82 1.36
CA LEU A 240 -24.03 15.40 1.53
C LEU A 240 -24.94 15.16 2.74
N GLU A 241 -24.69 15.85 3.86
CA GLU A 241 -25.52 15.77 5.07
C GLU A 241 -26.93 16.35 4.84
N GLN A 242 -27.05 17.46 4.11
CA GLN A 242 -28.34 18.06 3.74
C GLN A 242 -29.15 17.18 2.77
N LYS A 243 -28.48 16.34 1.96
CA LYS A 243 -29.14 15.33 1.11
C LYS A 243 -29.54 14.07 1.88
N GLY A 244 -29.21 13.98 3.18
CA GLY A 244 -29.40 12.82 4.04
C GLY A 244 -30.35 13.02 5.21
N THR A 245 -31.64 13.26 4.94
CA THR A 245 -32.76 12.67 5.71
C THR A 245 -33.97 12.57 4.78
N PRO A 246 -34.30 11.38 4.22
CA PRO A 246 -35.59 11.20 3.56
C PRO A 246 -36.67 11.15 4.64
N SER A 247 -37.48 12.21 4.73
CA SER A 247 -38.77 12.13 5.42
C SER A 247 -39.57 10.99 4.81
N SER A 248 -39.86 9.98 5.63
CA SER A 248 -40.49 8.73 5.25
C SER A 248 -41.99 8.94 4.97
N THR A 249 -42.35 9.66 3.91
CA THR A 249 -43.74 9.72 3.42
C THR A 249 -43.77 10.20 1.97
N THR A 250 -43.42 9.32 1.02
CA THR A 250 -43.94 9.48 -0.35
C THR A 250 -44.33 8.12 -0.88
N ASN A 251 -45.66 7.92 -0.98
CA ASN A 251 -46.30 6.77 -1.57
C ASN A 251 -45.78 6.53 -2.99
N ILE A 252 -45.00 5.47 -3.18
CA ILE A 252 -44.72 4.92 -4.51
C ILE A 252 -45.85 3.94 -4.82
N ALA A 253 -47.01 4.49 -5.18
CA ALA A 253 -47.99 3.80 -6.00
C ALA A 253 -47.94 4.43 -7.39
N SER A 254 -47.91 3.57 -8.41
CA SER A 254 -47.93 3.90 -9.85
C SER A 254 -46.58 4.24 -10.49
N THR A 255 -45.81 3.19 -10.79
CA THR A 255 -45.30 2.92 -12.16
C THR A 255 -44.66 1.53 -12.18
N LEU A 256 -45.50 0.50 -12.08
CA LEU A 256 -45.10 -0.86 -12.37
C LEU A 256 -46.30 -1.53 -13.03
N ASN A 257 -46.29 -1.52 -14.36
CA ASN A 257 -47.05 -2.45 -15.19
C ASN A 257 -46.44 -2.46 -16.59
N VAL A 258 -45.44 -3.31 -16.80
CA VAL A 258 -45.35 -4.14 -18.01
C VAL A 258 -44.75 -5.50 -17.62
N VAL A 259 -45.67 -6.42 -17.35
CA VAL A 259 -45.68 -7.87 -17.69
C VAL A 259 -44.38 -8.66 -17.54
N GLY A 260 -44.30 -9.43 -16.45
CA GLY A 260 -43.48 -10.64 -16.37
C GLY A 260 -44.38 -11.88 -16.27
N THR A 261 -44.30 -12.79 -17.24
CA THR A 261 -44.86 -14.14 -17.13
C THR A 261 -43.79 -15.05 -16.50
N PRO A 262 -44.06 -15.76 -15.39
CA PRO A 262 -43.04 -16.58 -14.74
C PRO A 262 -42.99 -17.99 -15.37
N PRO A 263 -41.82 -18.59 -15.61
CA PRO A 263 -41.75 -20.01 -15.92
C PRO A 263 -41.81 -20.84 -14.63
N LYS A 264 -42.66 -21.87 -14.67
CA LYS A 264 -42.91 -22.88 -13.64
C LYS A 264 -41.67 -23.71 -13.30
N GLU A 265 -41.56 -24.07 -12.02
CA GLU A 265 -40.72 -25.16 -11.52
C GLU A 265 -40.95 -26.47 -12.28
N SER A 266 -39.87 -27.24 -12.50
CA SER A 266 -39.96 -28.69 -12.64
C SER A 266 -38.75 -29.40 -12.04
N LYS A 267 -39.04 -30.48 -11.32
CA LYS A 267 -38.12 -31.38 -10.61
C LYS A 267 -37.45 -32.38 -11.56
N LYS A 268 -36.20 -32.75 -11.22
CA LYS A 268 -35.47 -34.02 -11.42
C LYS A 268 -35.45 -34.65 -12.83
N ASN A 269 -34.24 -34.94 -13.35
CA ASN A 269 -33.73 -36.32 -13.56
C ASN A 269 -32.25 -36.33 -14.00
N ASN A 270 -31.55 -37.41 -13.63
CA ASN A 270 -30.15 -37.72 -13.92
C ASN A 270 -29.89 -38.01 -15.42
N ALA A 271 -28.72 -37.63 -15.96
CA ALA A 271 -27.85 -38.45 -16.83
C ALA A 271 -26.66 -37.64 -17.37
N ALA A 272 -25.51 -38.30 -17.51
CA ALA A 272 -24.24 -37.76 -18.00
C ALA A 272 -24.24 -37.47 -19.51
N SER A 273 -23.44 -36.48 -19.95
CA SER A 273 -22.73 -36.51 -21.24
C SER A 273 -21.74 -35.33 -21.35
N LYS A 274 -20.50 -35.63 -21.76
CA LYS A 274 -19.42 -34.68 -22.06
C LYS A 274 -19.55 -34.18 -23.51
N LEU A 275 -18.96 -33.00 -23.79
CA LEU A 275 -18.88 -32.24 -25.07
C LEU A 275 -20.17 -31.46 -25.42
N PRO A 276 -20.11 -30.10 -25.53
CA PRO A 276 -19.45 -29.46 -26.67
C PRO A 276 -18.85 -28.04 -26.37
N ILE A 277 -17.97 -27.89 -25.39
CA ILE A 277 -17.27 -26.59 -25.15
C ILE A 277 -16.01 -26.45 -26.03
N LEU A 278 -15.49 -27.55 -26.57
CA LEU A 278 -14.27 -27.56 -27.38
C LEU A 278 -14.45 -26.94 -28.79
N LEU A 279 -15.68 -26.88 -29.32
CA LEU A 279 -15.96 -26.34 -30.65
C LEU A 279 -16.04 -24.80 -30.69
N LEU A 280 -16.39 -24.16 -29.57
CA LEU A 280 -16.51 -22.70 -29.49
C LEU A 280 -15.14 -21.99 -29.42
N ILE A 281 -14.14 -22.64 -28.81
CA ILE A 281 -12.79 -22.08 -28.69
C ILE A 281 -12.06 -22.12 -30.04
N LEU A 282 -12.32 -23.13 -30.89
CA LEU A 282 -11.65 -23.27 -32.18
C LEU A 282 -12.10 -22.22 -33.21
N VAL A 283 -13.35 -21.75 -33.14
CA VAL A 283 -13.89 -20.73 -34.06
C VAL A 283 -13.32 -19.33 -33.75
N VAL A 284 -13.08 -19.01 -32.48
CA VAL A 284 -12.53 -17.70 -32.07
C VAL A 284 -11.05 -17.57 -32.47
N VAL A 285 -10.27 -18.65 -32.44
CA VAL A 285 -8.85 -18.63 -32.82
C VAL A 285 -8.67 -18.45 -34.34
N ILE A 286 -9.57 -18.98 -35.17
CA ILE A 286 -9.51 -18.83 -36.63
C ILE A 286 -9.85 -17.40 -37.08
N VAL A 287 -10.79 -16.72 -36.40
CA VAL A 287 -11.17 -15.33 -36.73
C VAL A 287 -10.06 -14.34 -36.38
N ILE A 288 -9.26 -14.62 -35.35
CA ILE A 288 -8.13 -13.76 -34.95
C ILE A 288 -6.95 -13.89 -35.92
N PHE A 289 -6.70 -15.09 -36.47
CA PHE A 289 -5.60 -15.32 -37.41
C PHE A 289 -5.86 -14.83 -38.85
N MET A 290 -7.10 -14.50 -39.20
CA MET A 290 -7.44 -13.98 -40.54
C MET A 290 -7.50 -12.44 -40.61
N ASN A 291 -7.27 -11.73 -39.49
CA ASN A 291 -7.32 -10.27 -39.42
C ASN A 291 -5.99 -9.62 -38.98
N THR A 292 -4.86 -10.31 -39.18
CA THR A 292 -3.50 -9.75 -39.11
C THR A 292 -2.71 -10.14 -40.35
#